data_AF-A0A2G2LGV5-F1
#
_entry.id   AF-A0A2G2LGV5-F1
#
_cell.length_a   1.000
_cell.length_b   1.000
_cell.length_c   1.000
_cell.angle_alpha   90.00
_cell.angle_beta   90.00
_cell.angle_gamma   90.00
#
_symmetry.space_group_name_H-M   'P 1'
#
loop_
_entity.id
_entity.type
_entity.pdbx_description
1 polymer ?
#
loop_
_entity_poly.entity_id
_entity_poly.type
_entity_poly.pdbx_seq_one_letter_code
_entity_poly.pdbx_strand_id
1 'polypeptide(L)'
;MARRPKITLSRKSSKLLEENSIGLETTNWNDVEDTEYAVYSTLRHYGYFYDGKVAAKWANTWVKANRSTADYKDFCAAEYWSISRTLSSLCKMHTNGAKFDKKRMAWIKVHVNEVIERGKDNIKNRTSSVVPIRRSPSEIIKERTNDFIAEIEDFIDQFSTESLTRAEIKEWSAYDLMKHQEVPYITAKAVHDYYQPLLAELEEVVKGTDRDLVEAYATLSTRARNAYLKLIKSIISDSDMYMNGKKAVRKPRAKKVYSAGVQTAHVKYCKSSKEFKLTSVNPLKLIGATEVYLFNTKYRNITYLVSDQKTGFSVKGTTIQGIDMEASYKKTLRKPELYFNDTLKATKLRMKKTLTALKTKSGTVNGRMGTDTILYKVY
;
A
#
# COMPACT_ATOMS: atom_id res chain seq x y z
N MET A 1 46.27 11.55 43.10
CA MET A 1 45.60 11.75 41.78
C MET A 1 45.03 10.41 41.30
N ALA A 2 43.72 10.18 41.49
CA ALA A 2 43.08 8.92 41.10
C ALA A 2 42.78 8.91 39.58
N ARG A 3 43.15 7.82 38.90
CA ARG A 3 42.95 7.63 37.46
C ARG A 3 41.46 7.47 37.13
N ARG A 4 40.96 8.24 36.15
CA ARG A 4 39.58 8.16 35.64
C ARG A 4 39.33 6.83 34.90
N PRO A 5 38.12 6.25 35.00
CA PRO A 5 37.78 4.99 34.34
C PRO A 5 37.70 5.17 32.81
N LYS A 6 38.20 4.18 32.07
CA LYS A 6 38.12 4.14 30.60
C LYS A 6 36.71 3.72 30.17
N ILE A 7 36.00 4.63 29.53
CA ILE A 7 34.72 4.36 28.86
C ILE A 7 35.01 4.14 27.37
N THR A 8 34.59 3.00 26.83
CA THR A 8 34.75 2.63 25.41
C THR A 8 33.82 3.47 24.54
N LEU A 9 34.38 4.43 23.78
CA LEU A 9 33.63 5.37 22.95
C LEU A 9 33.44 4.86 21.50
N SER A 10 32.20 4.87 21.04
CA SER A 10 31.79 4.44 19.69
C SER A 10 32.02 5.54 18.64
N ARG A 11 32.50 5.11 17.46
CA ARG A 11 32.85 5.87 16.23
C ARG A 11 31.94 7.08 15.90
N LYS A 12 32.38 8.31 16.22
CA LYS A 12 32.18 9.56 15.45
C LYS A 12 33.32 10.55 15.79
N SER A 13 34.35 10.62 14.95
CA SER A 13 35.61 11.33 15.23
C SER A 13 35.52 12.86 15.20
N SER A 14 34.56 13.47 14.50
CA SER A 14 34.42 14.94 14.47
C SER A 14 33.85 15.51 15.77
N LYS A 15 32.84 14.85 16.34
CA LYS A 15 32.19 15.28 17.59
C LYS A 15 33.17 15.30 18.77
N LEU A 16 34.10 14.34 18.81
CA LEU A 16 35.13 14.22 19.86
C LEU A 16 36.15 15.37 19.86
N LEU A 17 36.50 15.91 18.69
CA LEU A 17 37.43 17.04 18.57
C LEU A 17 36.79 18.35 19.04
N GLU A 18 35.53 18.58 18.67
CA GLU A 18 34.77 19.77 19.04
C GLU A 18 34.32 19.76 20.52
N GLU A 19 34.06 18.56 21.08
CA GLU A 19 33.74 18.38 22.51
C GLU A 19 34.86 18.88 23.43
N ASN A 20 36.13 18.83 23.01
CA ASN A 20 37.25 19.37 23.78
C ASN A 20 37.20 20.91 23.91
N SER A 21 36.65 21.61 22.91
CA SER A 21 36.55 23.08 22.89
C SER A 21 35.23 23.59 23.47
N ILE A 22 34.17 22.78 23.39
CA ILE A 22 32.80 23.17 23.76
C ILE A 22 32.41 22.68 25.16
N GLY A 23 32.98 21.57 25.60
CA GLY A 23 32.61 20.89 26.84
C GLY A 23 31.72 19.68 26.59
N LEU A 24 31.78 18.72 27.53
CA LEU A 24 31.01 17.48 27.48
C LEU A 24 29.58 17.68 28.00
N GLU A 25 28.64 16.88 27.49
CA GLU A 25 27.28 16.82 27.99
C GLU A 25 27.25 16.20 29.40
N THR A 26 26.60 16.87 30.35
CA THR A 26 26.29 16.28 31.65
C THR A 26 25.09 15.33 31.51
N THR A 27 25.36 14.03 31.58
CA THR A 27 24.34 12.98 31.44
C THR A 27 23.87 12.42 32.78
N ASN A 28 24.76 12.33 33.78
CA ASN A 28 24.41 11.96 35.15
C ASN A 28 24.50 13.19 36.05
N TRP A 29 23.35 13.61 36.58
CA TRP A 29 23.21 14.80 37.40
C TRP A 29 23.33 14.53 38.91
N ASN A 30 23.45 13.27 39.34
CA ASN A 30 23.50 12.90 40.75
C ASN A 30 24.85 13.25 41.42
N ASP A 31 25.93 13.26 40.64
CA ASP A 31 27.31 13.42 41.13
C ASP A 31 27.87 14.84 40.87
N VAL A 32 27.00 15.81 40.57
CA VAL A 32 27.38 17.17 40.19
C VAL A 32 27.48 18.06 41.43
N GLU A 33 28.70 18.46 41.80
CA GLU A 33 28.96 19.37 42.93
C GLU A 33 28.49 20.81 42.65
N ASP A 34 28.82 21.36 41.48
CA ASP A 34 28.36 22.69 41.03
C ASP A 34 27.28 22.56 39.95
N THR A 35 26.02 22.61 40.40
CA THR A 35 24.86 22.48 39.53
C THR A 35 24.73 23.64 38.54
N GLU A 36 25.11 24.87 38.92
CA GLU A 36 24.97 26.04 38.05
C GLU A 36 25.98 25.96 36.90
N TYR A 37 27.25 25.70 37.22
CA TYR A 37 28.28 25.52 36.20
C TYR A 37 27.94 24.39 35.23
N ALA A 38 27.45 23.25 35.75
CA ALA A 38 27.05 22.12 34.92
C ALA A 38 25.86 22.44 34.01
N VAL A 39 24.89 23.22 34.48
CA VAL A 39 23.77 23.72 33.65
C VAL A 39 24.28 24.61 32.52
N TYR A 40 25.12 25.61 32.81
CA TYR A 40 25.66 26.49 31.77
C TYR A 40 26.50 25.74 30.74
N SER A 41 27.39 24.84 31.19
CA SER A 41 28.21 24.01 30.31
C SER A 41 27.35 23.11 29.41
N THR A 42 26.32 22.47 29.97
CA THR A 42 25.44 21.59 29.22
C THR A 42 24.53 22.37 28.26
N LEU A 43 24.09 23.58 28.63
CA LEU A 43 23.34 24.47 27.73
C LEU A 43 24.19 24.84 26.51
N ARG A 44 25.47 25.15 26.71
CA ARG A 44 26.42 25.43 25.62
C ARG A 44 26.58 24.21 24.71
N HIS A 45 26.77 23.02 25.29
CA HIS A 45 26.84 21.77 24.52
C HIS A 45 25.58 21.54 23.67
N TYR A 46 24.39 21.72 24.26
CA TYR A 46 23.13 21.56 23.53
C TYR A 46 22.92 22.57 22.43
N GLY A 47 23.29 23.83 22.65
CA GLY A 47 23.19 24.88 21.65
C GLY A 47 24.09 24.64 20.42
N TYR A 48 25.22 23.96 20.60
CA TYR A 48 26.17 23.71 19.52
C TYR A 48 25.87 22.40 18.75
N PHE A 49 25.64 21.30 19.45
CA PHE A 49 25.56 19.97 18.82
C PHE A 49 24.17 19.56 18.33
N TYR A 50 23.12 20.28 18.71
CA TYR A 50 21.74 19.86 18.44
C TYR A 50 20.90 20.97 17.80
N ASP A 51 20.12 20.58 16.78
CA ASP A 51 19.18 21.47 16.10
C ASP A 51 17.91 21.72 16.94
N GLY A 52 17.24 22.85 16.70
CA GLY A 52 16.01 23.25 17.37
C GLY A 52 14.88 22.22 17.27
N LYS A 53 14.79 21.49 16.14
CA LYS A 53 13.83 20.38 15.99
C LYS A 53 14.12 19.22 16.94
N VAL A 54 15.39 18.93 17.19
CA VAL A 54 15.79 17.87 18.14
C VAL A 54 15.55 18.35 19.56
N ALA A 55 15.88 19.61 19.86
CA ALA A 55 15.63 20.22 21.16
C ALA A 55 14.14 20.20 21.53
N ALA A 56 13.25 20.62 20.62
CA ALA A 56 11.80 20.61 20.83
C ALA A 56 11.25 19.24 21.26
N LYS A 57 11.84 18.13 20.76
CA LYS A 57 11.44 16.77 21.18
C LYS A 57 11.72 16.51 22.66
N TRP A 58 12.76 17.10 23.23
CA TRP A 58 13.04 16.98 24.66
C TRP A 58 11.99 17.68 25.52
N ALA A 59 11.53 18.86 25.08
CA ALA A 59 10.41 19.54 25.72
C ALA A 59 9.13 18.69 25.65
N ASN A 60 8.82 18.09 24.50
CA ASN A 60 7.67 17.19 24.34
C ASN A 60 7.73 16.01 25.33
N THR A 61 8.90 15.36 25.46
CA THR A 61 9.08 14.25 26.41
C THR A 61 8.84 14.69 27.85
N TRP A 62 9.32 15.87 28.24
CA TRP A 62 9.12 16.40 29.58
C TRP A 62 7.65 16.78 29.84
N VAL A 63 6.98 17.45 28.90
CA VAL A 63 5.55 17.80 29.03
C VAL A 63 4.70 16.53 29.14
N LYS A 64 5.01 15.49 28.35
CA LYS A 64 4.31 14.20 28.43
C LYS A 64 4.46 13.52 29.79
N ALA A 65 5.60 13.68 30.47
CA ALA A 65 5.86 13.08 31.77
C ALA A 65 5.32 13.90 32.95
N ASN A 66 5.29 15.24 32.81
CA ASN A 66 5.05 16.15 33.93
C ASN A 66 3.70 16.91 33.87
N ARG A 67 2.96 16.84 32.76
CA ARG A 67 1.69 17.57 32.54
C ARG A 67 0.56 16.62 32.14
N SER A 68 -0.65 17.17 32.01
CA SER A 68 -1.82 16.41 31.58
C SER A 68 -1.72 16.00 30.11
N THR A 69 -2.49 14.99 29.71
CA THR A 69 -2.58 14.55 28.31
C THR A 69 -3.16 15.62 27.38
N ALA A 70 -4.03 16.50 27.90
CA ALA A 70 -4.58 17.64 27.18
C ALA A 70 -3.50 18.70 26.91
N ASP A 71 -2.74 19.08 27.95
CA ASP A 71 -1.63 20.03 27.83
C ASP A 71 -0.56 19.54 26.84
N TYR A 72 -0.29 18.24 26.82
CA TYR A 72 0.64 17.65 25.86
C TYR A 72 0.15 17.78 24.40
N LYS A 73 -1.14 17.58 24.16
CA LYS A 73 -1.74 17.75 22.83
C LYS A 73 -1.64 19.19 22.37
N ASP A 74 -1.96 20.14 23.25
CA ASP A 74 -1.91 21.56 22.95
C ASP A 74 -0.45 22.01 22.71
N PHE A 75 0.48 21.59 23.57
CA PHE A 75 1.92 21.86 23.38
C PHE A 75 2.46 21.32 22.04
N CYS A 76 2.02 20.12 21.63
CA CYS A 76 2.43 19.54 20.34
C CYS A 76 1.85 20.28 19.12
N ALA A 77 0.77 21.05 19.29
CA ALA A 77 0.20 21.87 18.23
C ALA A 77 0.95 23.18 18.01
N ALA A 78 1.80 23.59 18.96
CA ALA A 78 2.73 24.69 18.78
C ALA A 78 3.84 24.31 17.78
N GLU A 79 4.24 25.25 16.94
CA GLU A 79 5.29 25.00 15.95
C GLU A 79 6.67 24.98 16.62
N TYR A 80 7.57 24.09 16.19
CA TYR A 80 8.84 23.86 16.89
C TYR A 80 9.73 25.11 17.04
N TRP A 81 9.63 26.08 16.11
CA TRP A 81 10.39 27.33 16.17
C TRP A 81 9.89 28.27 17.27
N SER A 82 8.65 28.09 17.74
CA SER A 82 8.10 28.83 18.87
C SER A 82 8.60 28.31 20.23
N ILE A 83 9.22 27.12 20.25
CA ILE A 83 9.76 26.50 21.45
C ILE A 83 11.20 26.96 21.63
N SER A 84 11.46 27.69 22.71
CA SER A 84 12.82 28.14 23.05
C SER A 84 13.78 26.95 23.24
N ARG A 85 14.98 27.05 22.67
CA ARG A 85 16.04 26.05 22.84
C ARG A 85 16.46 25.93 24.31
N THR A 86 16.50 27.04 25.05
CA THR A 86 16.85 27.04 26.48
C THR A 86 15.80 26.26 27.27
N LEU A 87 14.51 26.46 26.99
CA LEU A 87 13.42 25.71 27.61
C LEU A 87 13.57 24.20 27.38
N SER A 88 13.75 23.83 26.12
CA SER A 88 13.92 22.43 25.70
C SER A 88 15.11 21.74 26.37
N SER A 89 16.23 22.45 26.44
CA SER A 89 17.45 21.98 27.08
C SER A 89 17.26 21.77 28.58
N LEU A 90 16.63 22.72 29.27
CA LEU A 90 16.34 22.59 30.71
C LEU A 90 15.37 21.43 30.99
N CYS A 91 14.35 21.24 30.15
CA CYS A 91 13.46 20.08 30.22
C CYS A 91 14.22 18.75 30.11
N LYS A 92 15.20 18.65 29.19
CA LYS A 92 16.07 17.46 29.09
C LYS A 92 16.89 17.24 30.36
N MET A 93 17.55 18.28 30.85
CA MET A 93 18.38 18.20 32.07
C MET A 93 17.56 17.76 33.28
N HIS A 94 16.36 18.33 33.46
CA HIS A 94 15.44 17.92 34.51
C HIS A 94 15.01 16.46 34.38
N THR A 95 14.75 15.99 33.15
CA THR A 95 14.41 14.58 32.88
C THR A 95 15.57 13.65 33.21
N ASN A 96 16.81 14.12 33.03
CA ASN A 96 18.05 13.40 33.35
C ASN A 96 18.43 13.49 34.85
N GLY A 97 17.59 14.08 35.70
CA GLY A 97 17.78 14.11 37.15
C GLY A 97 18.40 15.40 37.72
N ALA A 98 18.53 16.47 36.92
CA ALA A 98 19.04 17.76 37.41
C ALA A 98 18.12 18.35 38.50
N LYS A 99 18.69 18.69 39.66
CA LYS A 99 17.98 19.38 40.75
C LYS A 99 18.00 20.88 40.52
N PHE A 100 16.85 21.45 40.17
CA PHE A 100 16.72 22.89 39.91
C PHE A 100 16.14 23.64 41.10
N ASP A 101 16.63 24.86 41.32
CA ASP A 101 16.04 25.79 42.28
C ASP A 101 14.60 26.17 41.88
N LYS A 102 13.81 26.58 42.87
CA LYS A 102 12.41 27.02 42.72
C LYS A 102 12.27 28.09 41.63
N LYS A 103 13.22 29.03 41.53
CA LYS A 103 13.20 30.09 40.51
C LYS A 103 13.28 29.52 39.09
N ARG A 104 14.16 28.54 38.85
CA ARG A 104 14.33 27.90 37.54
C ARG A 104 13.13 27.03 37.18
N MET A 105 12.58 26.29 38.15
CA MET A 105 11.36 25.51 37.93
C MET A 105 10.15 26.40 37.63
N ALA A 106 10.02 27.55 38.29
CA ALA A 106 8.98 28.53 37.97
C ALA A 106 9.13 29.04 36.53
N TRP A 107 10.36 29.38 36.11
CA TRP A 107 10.64 29.83 34.74
C TRP A 107 10.24 28.78 33.69
N ILE A 108 10.61 27.50 33.91
CA ILE A 108 10.24 26.39 33.00
C ILE A 108 8.71 26.27 32.89
N LYS A 109 8.01 26.31 34.04
CA LYS A 109 6.54 26.19 34.04
C LYS A 109 5.85 27.32 33.28
N VAL A 110 6.31 28.57 33.44
CA VAL A 110 5.77 29.73 32.73
C VAL A 110 5.94 29.56 31.22
N HIS A 111 7.14 29.24 30.76
CA HIS A 111 7.42 29.13 29.33
C HIS A 111 6.75 27.91 28.68
N VAL A 112 6.57 26.80 29.41
CA VAL A 112 5.75 25.69 28.93
C VAL A 112 4.30 26.12 28.74
N ASN A 113 3.74 26.88 29.68
CA ASN A 113 2.36 27.38 29.57
C ASN A 113 2.20 28.33 28.38
N GLU A 114 3.17 29.22 28.12
CA GLU A 114 3.13 30.09 26.93
C GLU A 114 3.11 29.30 25.61
N VAL A 115 3.85 28.20 25.53
CA VAL A 115 3.83 27.32 24.35
C VAL A 115 2.49 26.61 24.22
N ILE A 116 1.89 26.16 25.33
CA ILE A 116 0.55 25.57 25.34
C ILE A 116 -0.49 26.55 24.81
N GLU A 117 -0.47 27.81 25.28
CA GLU A 117 -1.40 28.85 24.80
C GLU A 117 -1.24 29.11 23.30
N ARG A 118 0.00 29.22 22.79
CA ARG A 118 0.26 29.31 21.32
C ARG A 118 -0.28 28.09 20.57
N GLY A 119 -0.17 26.90 21.16
CA GLY A 119 -0.71 25.66 20.61
C GLY A 119 -2.23 25.68 20.50
N LYS A 120 -2.93 26.21 21.51
CA LYS A 120 -4.39 26.40 21.49
C LYS A 120 -4.80 27.38 20.39
N ASP A 121 -4.08 28.50 20.25
CA ASP A 121 -4.33 29.47 19.18
C ASP A 121 -4.15 28.86 17.78
N ASN A 122 -3.13 28.04 17.59
CA ASN A 122 -2.91 27.32 16.33
C ASN A 122 -4.05 26.34 16.01
N ILE A 123 -4.57 25.63 17.01
CA ILE A 123 -5.71 24.72 16.84
C ILE A 123 -6.97 25.51 16.46
N LYS A 124 -7.21 26.65 17.13
CA LYS A 124 -8.33 27.54 16.85
C LYS A 124 -8.25 28.10 15.42
N ASN A 125 -7.08 28.60 15.02
CA ASN A 125 -6.86 29.17 13.69
C ASN A 125 -6.98 28.12 12.55
N ARG A 126 -6.56 26.87 12.79
CA ARG A 126 -6.76 25.76 11.84
C ARG A 126 -8.24 25.41 11.64
N THR A 127 -9.07 25.63 12.65
CA THR A 127 -10.51 25.36 12.58
C THR A 127 -11.24 26.46 11.80
N SER A 128 -10.72 27.69 11.81
CA SER A 128 -11.28 28.84 11.07
C SER A 128 -10.79 28.99 9.63
N SER A 129 -9.72 28.30 9.21
CA SER A 129 -9.27 28.35 7.82
C SER A 129 -10.13 27.45 6.93
N VAL A 130 -10.94 28.07 6.05
CA VAL A 130 -11.68 27.42 4.97
C VAL A 130 -10.69 26.56 4.17
N VAL A 131 -10.87 25.23 4.21
CA VAL A 131 -10.08 24.31 3.40
C VAL A 131 -10.37 24.62 1.93
N PRO A 132 -9.36 24.92 1.08
CA PRO A 132 -9.60 25.06 -0.35
C PRO A 132 -10.16 23.72 -0.84
N ILE A 133 -11.37 23.73 -1.39
CA ILE A 133 -12.03 22.55 -1.95
C ILE A 133 -11.12 22.02 -3.06
N ARG A 134 -10.34 20.98 -2.76
CA ARG A 134 -9.54 20.28 -3.76
C ARG A 134 -10.53 19.46 -4.58
N ARG A 135 -10.83 19.89 -5.80
CA ARG A 135 -11.67 19.14 -6.73
C ARG A 135 -11.15 17.71 -6.84
N SER A 136 -12.03 16.74 -6.72
CA SER A 136 -11.62 15.34 -6.85
C SER A 136 -11.25 15.05 -8.32
N PRO A 137 -10.31 14.11 -8.60
CA PRO A 137 -10.02 13.71 -9.97
C PRO A 137 -11.27 13.27 -10.77
N SER A 138 -12.26 12.70 -10.08
CA SER A 138 -13.54 12.30 -10.67
C SER A 138 -14.39 13.51 -11.08
N GLU A 139 -14.44 14.56 -10.27
CA GLU A 139 -15.13 15.81 -10.63
C GLU A 139 -14.50 16.46 -11.87
N ILE A 140 -13.17 16.48 -11.95
CA ILE A 140 -12.45 17.06 -13.10
C ILE A 140 -12.78 16.31 -14.40
N ILE A 141 -12.83 14.97 -14.35
CA ILE A 141 -13.21 14.15 -15.51
C ILE A 141 -14.67 14.41 -15.90
N LYS A 142 -15.56 14.58 -14.92
CA LYS A 142 -16.99 14.86 -15.17
C LYS A 142 -17.18 16.23 -15.82
N GLU A 143 -16.50 17.26 -15.33
CA GLU A 143 -16.52 18.63 -15.89
C GLU A 143 -16.07 18.59 -17.36
N ARG A 144 -14.92 17.99 -17.66
CA ARG A 144 -14.45 17.80 -19.04
C ARG A 144 -15.39 17.00 -19.93
N THR A 145 -16.09 16.03 -19.35
CA THR A 145 -17.08 15.23 -20.08
C THR A 145 -18.30 16.07 -20.44
N ASN A 146 -18.74 16.93 -19.52
CA ASN A 146 -19.84 17.86 -19.78
C ASN A 146 -19.45 18.89 -20.83
N ASP A 147 -18.22 19.43 -20.79
CA ASP A 147 -17.71 20.36 -21.80
C ASP A 147 -17.72 19.71 -23.19
N PHE A 148 -17.30 18.44 -23.28
CA PHE A 148 -17.31 17.70 -24.54
C PHE A 148 -18.73 17.40 -25.05
N ILE A 149 -19.67 17.06 -24.15
CA ILE A 149 -21.08 16.91 -24.52
C ILE A 149 -21.63 18.24 -25.02
N ALA A 150 -21.30 19.36 -24.36
CA ALA A 150 -21.76 20.69 -24.78
C ALA A 150 -21.28 21.07 -26.19
N GLU A 151 -20.07 20.68 -26.58
CA GLU A 151 -19.55 20.88 -27.95
C GLU A 151 -20.31 20.04 -28.99
N ILE A 152 -20.74 18.83 -28.63
CA ILE A 152 -21.62 18.01 -29.49
C ILE A 152 -23.02 18.63 -29.57
N GLU A 153 -23.58 19.12 -28.45
CA GLU A 153 -24.87 19.80 -28.43
C GLU A 153 -24.88 21.08 -29.26
N ASP A 154 -23.82 21.88 -29.21
CA ASP A 154 -23.69 23.08 -30.05
C ASP A 154 -23.78 22.73 -31.55
N PHE A 155 -23.14 21.63 -31.96
CA PHE A 155 -23.28 21.11 -33.33
C PHE A 155 -24.70 20.62 -33.64
N ILE A 156 -25.37 19.96 -32.69
CA ILE A 156 -26.76 19.51 -32.84
C ILE A 156 -27.72 20.70 -32.98
N ASP A 157 -27.53 21.76 -32.19
CA ASP A 157 -28.33 22.98 -32.24
C ASP A 157 -28.16 23.71 -33.59
N GLN A 158 -26.92 23.79 -34.09
CA GLN A 158 -26.62 24.33 -35.42
C GLN A 158 -27.22 23.48 -36.55
N PHE A 159 -27.29 22.15 -36.36
CA PHE A 159 -27.99 21.26 -37.29
C PHE A 159 -29.50 21.50 -37.30
N SER A 160 -30.10 21.78 -36.13
CA SER A 160 -31.54 22.02 -35.99
C SER A 160 -32.01 23.36 -36.57
N THR A 161 -31.13 24.38 -36.56
CA THR A 161 -31.41 25.73 -37.06
C THR A 161 -31.09 25.91 -38.55
N GLU A 162 -30.73 24.84 -39.26
CA GLU A 162 -30.31 24.83 -40.67
C GLU A 162 -29.14 25.79 -40.99
N SER A 163 -28.37 26.21 -39.98
CA SER A 163 -27.24 27.12 -40.16
C SER A 163 -26.03 26.46 -40.81
N LEU A 164 -25.99 25.13 -40.85
CA LEU A 164 -24.90 24.34 -41.41
C LEU A 164 -25.14 23.98 -42.88
N THR A 165 -24.09 24.11 -43.69
CA THR A 165 -24.11 23.64 -45.07
C THR A 165 -24.09 22.10 -45.14
N ARG A 166 -24.62 21.55 -46.24
CA ARG A 166 -24.63 20.10 -46.48
C ARG A 166 -23.23 19.47 -46.53
N ALA A 167 -22.19 20.28 -46.73
CA ALA A 167 -20.79 19.84 -46.72
C ALA A 167 -20.28 19.67 -45.27
N GLU A 168 -20.53 20.64 -44.41
CA GLU A 168 -20.13 20.63 -42.99
C GLU A 168 -20.79 19.47 -42.23
N ILE A 169 -22.06 19.16 -42.52
CA ILE A 169 -22.77 18.02 -41.94
C ILE A 169 -22.13 16.67 -42.32
N LYS A 170 -21.51 16.58 -43.50
CA LYS A 170 -20.85 15.35 -43.97
C LYS A 170 -19.43 15.19 -43.44
N GLU A 171 -18.74 16.30 -43.19
CA GLU A 171 -17.36 16.31 -42.72
C GLU A 171 -17.29 16.10 -41.21
N TRP A 172 -18.35 16.49 -40.49
CA TRP A 172 -18.41 16.31 -39.06
C TRP A 172 -18.56 14.84 -38.65
N SER A 173 -17.68 14.38 -37.77
CA SER A 173 -17.74 13.08 -37.10
C SER A 173 -17.37 13.23 -35.63
N ALA A 174 -18.20 12.68 -34.75
CA ALA A 174 -17.91 12.64 -33.31
C ALA A 174 -16.62 11.86 -33.02
N TYR A 175 -16.27 10.89 -33.88
CA TYR A 175 -15.03 10.13 -33.75
C TYR A 175 -13.79 11.01 -33.93
N ASP A 176 -13.79 11.88 -34.93
CA ASP A 176 -12.65 12.77 -35.20
C ASP A 176 -12.50 13.84 -34.12
N LEU A 177 -13.61 14.35 -33.56
CA LEU A 177 -13.58 15.22 -32.38
C LEU A 177 -12.99 14.50 -31.15
N MET A 178 -13.46 13.28 -30.85
CA MET A 178 -12.94 12.46 -29.73
C MET A 178 -11.46 12.12 -29.91
N LYS A 179 -11.01 11.96 -31.15
CA LYS A 179 -9.62 11.69 -31.50
C LYS A 179 -8.75 12.93 -31.39
N HIS A 180 -9.22 14.07 -31.89
CA HIS A 180 -8.52 15.36 -31.82
C HIS A 180 -8.28 15.80 -30.37
N GLN A 181 -9.29 15.66 -29.50
CA GLN A 181 -9.17 16.02 -28.09
C GLN A 181 -8.55 14.93 -27.19
N GLU A 182 -8.16 13.78 -27.78
CA GLU A 182 -7.59 12.64 -27.06
C GLU A 182 -8.40 12.17 -25.84
N VAL A 183 -9.73 12.12 -26.01
CA VAL A 183 -10.68 11.89 -24.92
C VAL A 183 -10.45 10.54 -24.19
N PRO A 184 -10.55 10.48 -22.85
CA PRO A 184 -10.48 9.22 -22.12
C PRO A 184 -11.62 8.27 -22.47
N TYR A 185 -11.39 6.95 -22.35
CA TYR A 185 -12.42 5.92 -22.57
C TYR A 185 -13.71 6.18 -21.76
N ILE A 186 -13.57 6.69 -20.53
CA ILE A 186 -14.72 6.96 -19.64
C ILE A 186 -15.61 8.06 -20.22
N THR A 187 -15.01 9.10 -20.77
CA THR A 187 -15.74 10.21 -21.38
C THR A 187 -16.44 9.79 -22.67
N ALA A 188 -15.77 9.01 -23.54
CA ALA A 188 -16.41 8.42 -24.73
C ALA A 188 -17.61 7.53 -24.36
N LYS A 189 -17.48 6.74 -23.29
CA LYS A 189 -18.60 5.93 -22.76
C LYS A 189 -19.74 6.80 -22.23
N ALA A 190 -19.41 7.87 -21.51
CA ALA A 190 -20.42 8.77 -20.98
C ALA A 190 -21.22 9.48 -22.09
N VAL A 191 -20.57 9.84 -23.20
CA VAL A 191 -21.22 10.37 -24.40
C VAL A 191 -22.18 9.35 -25.02
N HIS A 192 -21.71 8.11 -25.22
CA HIS A 192 -22.57 7.01 -25.67
C HIS A 192 -23.79 6.83 -24.77
N ASP A 193 -23.59 6.76 -23.45
CA ASP A 193 -24.66 6.54 -22.47
C ASP A 193 -25.61 7.74 -22.37
N TYR A 194 -25.15 8.96 -22.67
CA TYR A 194 -25.96 10.19 -22.68
C TYR A 194 -26.93 10.25 -23.87
N TYR A 195 -26.49 9.85 -25.05
CA TYR A 195 -27.33 9.88 -26.26
C TYR A 195 -28.23 8.66 -26.45
N GLN A 196 -28.00 7.57 -25.69
CA GLN A 196 -28.78 6.34 -25.80
C GLN A 196 -30.29 6.53 -25.52
N PRO A 197 -30.72 7.27 -24.48
CA PRO A 197 -32.14 7.55 -24.25
C PRO A 197 -32.75 8.39 -25.38
N LEU A 198 -32.05 9.43 -25.83
CA LEU A 198 -32.49 10.29 -26.94
C LEU A 198 -32.68 9.48 -28.23
N LEU A 199 -31.79 8.52 -28.50
CA LEU A 199 -31.94 7.63 -29.64
C LEU A 199 -33.23 6.80 -29.55
N ALA A 200 -33.53 6.24 -28.38
CA ALA A 200 -34.73 5.43 -28.17
C ALA A 200 -36.01 6.26 -28.38
N GLU A 201 -36.06 7.47 -27.83
CA GLU A 201 -37.16 8.42 -28.03
C GLU A 201 -37.36 8.74 -29.51
N LEU A 202 -36.29 9.08 -30.24
CA LEU A 202 -36.37 9.39 -31.68
C LEU A 202 -36.81 8.19 -32.52
N GLU A 203 -36.43 6.97 -32.16
CA GLU A 203 -36.90 5.76 -32.83
C GLU A 203 -38.41 5.54 -32.66
N GLU A 204 -38.96 5.83 -31.49
CA GLU A 204 -40.39 5.77 -31.22
C GLU A 204 -41.16 6.86 -31.95
N VAL A 205 -40.61 8.08 -32.01
CA VAL A 205 -41.17 9.20 -32.78
C VAL A 205 -41.28 8.88 -34.27
N VAL A 206 -40.26 8.22 -34.85
CA VAL A 206 -40.28 7.84 -36.27
C VAL A 206 -41.20 6.64 -36.52
N LYS A 207 -41.32 5.69 -35.58
CA LYS A 207 -42.26 4.56 -35.68
C LYS A 207 -43.72 4.99 -35.46
N GLY A 208 -43.95 6.09 -34.75
CA GLY A 208 -45.29 6.59 -34.42
C GLY A 208 -46.01 5.77 -33.36
N THR A 209 -45.26 5.08 -32.47
CA THR A 209 -45.83 4.20 -31.44
C THR A 209 -46.41 4.96 -30.25
N ASP A 210 -45.80 6.09 -29.88
CA ASP A 210 -46.25 6.95 -28.80
C ASP A 210 -46.83 8.26 -29.38
N ARG A 211 -48.09 8.55 -29.03
CA ARG A 211 -48.80 9.74 -29.53
C ARG A 211 -48.28 11.02 -28.92
N ASP A 212 -47.87 10.99 -27.65
CA ASP A 212 -47.42 12.18 -26.91
C ASP A 212 -46.04 12.61 -27.43
N LEU A 213 -45.15 11.65 -27.70
CA LEU A 213 -43.86 11.92 -28.33
C LEU A 213 -44.01 12.45 -29.76
N VAL A 214 -44.95 11.92 -30.54
CA VAL A 214 -45.18 12.41 -31.91
C VAL A 214 -45.68 13.86 -31.92
N GLU A 215 -46.50 14.24 -30.93
CA GLU A 215 -46.96 15.61 -30.70
C GLU A 215 -45.80 16.53 -30.27
N ALA A 216 -44.95 16.09 -29.34
CA ALA A 216 -43.80 16.87 -28.88
C ALA A 216 -42.84 17.25 -30.03
N TYR A 217 -42.68 16.35 -31.00
CA TYR A 217 -41.83 16.58 -32.19
C TYR A 217 -42.61 17.15 -33.40
N ALA A 218 -43.88 17.54 -33.24
CA ALA A 218 -44.76 18.04 -34.33
C ALA A 218 -44.19 19.24 -35.10
N THR A 219 -43.38 20.06 -34.45
CA THR A 219 -42.69 21.21 -35.05
C THR A 219 -41.69 20.81 -36.14
N LEU A 220 -41.14 19.59 -36.07
CA LEU A 220 -40.16 19.07 -37.02
C LEU A 220 -40.82 18.24 -38.10
N SER A 221 -40.47 18.54 -39.37
CA SER A 221 -40.92 17.76 -40.52
C SER A 221 -40.44 16.29 -40.44
N THR A 222 -41.18 15.36 -41.04
CA THR A 222 -40.80 13.94 -41.09
C THR A 222 -39.40 13.70 -41.66
N ARG A 223 -38.97 14.56 -42.60
CA ARG A 223 -37.61 14.53 -43.15
C ARG A 223 -36.57 14.96 -42.13
N ALA A 224 -36.83 16.04 -41.39
CA ALA A 224 -35.96 16.54 -40.33
C ALA A 224 -35.82 15.52 -39.18
N ARG A 225 -36.92 14.89 -38.76
CA ARG A 225 -36.91 13.82 -37.73
C ARG A 225 -36.02 12.64 -38.12
N ASN A 226 -36.12 12.17 -39.37
CA ASN A 226 -35.28 11.08 -39.88
C ASN A 226 -33.80 11.49 -40.00
N ALA A 227 -33.53 12.75 -40.37
CA ALA A 227 -32.17 13.26 -40.45
C ALA A 227 -31.54 13.38 -39.04
N TYR A 228 -32.32 13.84 -38.06
CA TYR A 228 -31.89 13.95 -36.67
C TYR A 228 -31.62 12.59 -36.04
N LEU A 229 -32.52 11.62 -36.23
CA LEU A 229 -32.28 10.22 -35.83
C LEU A 229 -30.99 9.66 -36.43
N LYS A 230 -30.71 9.96 -37.71
CA LYS A 230 -29.47 9.51 -38.36
C LYS A 230 -28.22 10.13 -37.74
N LEU A 231 -28.27 11.41 -37.37
CA LEU A 231 -27.17 12.12 -36.70
C LEU A 231 -26.87 11.51 -35.32
N ILE A 232 -27.89 11.33 -34.48
CA ILE A 232 -27.71 10.73 -33.15
C ILE A 232 -27.18 9.28 -33.27
N LYS A 233 -27.67 8.50 -34.25
CA LYS A 233 -27.12 7.16 -34.54
C LYS A 233 -25.64 7.20 -34.93
N SER A 234 -25.20 8.18 -35.74
CA SER A 234 -23.78 8.30 -36.08
C SER A 234 -22.94 8.65 -34.86
N ILE A 235 -23.40 9.54 -33.97
CA ILE A 235 -22.67 9.91 -32.74
C ILE A 235 -22.43 8.69 -31.85
N ILE A 236 -23.46 7.86 -31.64
CA ILE A 236 -23.37 6.64 -30.84
C ILE A 236 -22.42 5.63 -31.49
N SER A 237 -22.56 5.40 -32.80
CA SER A 237 -21.68 4.50 -33.56
C SER A 237 -20.22 4.93 -33.50
N ASP A 238 -19.95 6.22 -33.67
CA ASP A 238 -18.61 6.81 -33.62
C ASP A 238 -17.99 6.66 -32.21
N SER A 239 -18.80 6.88 -31.18
CA SER A 239 -18.41 6.68 -29.77
C SER A 239 -18.00 5.23 -29.51
N ASP A 240 -18.78 4.27 -30.04
CA ASP A 240 -18.50 2.83 -29.93
C ASP A 240 -17.22 2.42 -30.67
N MET A 241 -17.00 2.94 -31.88
CA MET A 241 -15.77 2.70 -32.64
C MET A 241 -14.55 3.21 -31.87
N TYR A 242 -14.63 4.42 -31.30
CA TYR A 242 -13.57 5.00 -30.49
C TYR A 242 -13.27 4.15 -29.24
N MET A 243 -14.32 3.73 -28.54
CA MET A 243 -14.23 2.85 -27.38
C MET A 243 -13.53 1.52 -27.70
N ASN A 244 -13.87 0.90 -28.83
CA ASN A 244 -13.26 -0.35 -29.28
C ASN A 244 -11.79 -0.17 -29.66
N GLY A 245 -11.44 0.96 -30.31
CA GLY A 245 -10.05 1.33 -30.59
C GLY A 245 -9.22 1.44 -29.31
N LYS A 246 -9.71 2.16 -28.28
CA LYS A 246 -9.00 2.29 -26.99
C LYS A 246 -8.88 0.97 -26.24
N LYS A 247 -9.89 0.08 -26.32
CA LYS A 247 -9.81 -1.27 -25.74
C LYS A 247 -8.73 -2.11 -26.42
N ALA A 248 -8.63 -2.07 -27.74
CA ALA A 248 -7.64 -2.83 -28.50
C ALA A 248 -6.19 -2.43 -28.18
N VAL A 249 -5.95 -1.14 -27.93
CA VAL A 249 -4.62 -0.60 -27.57
C VAL A 249 -4.18 -0.99 -26.15
N ARG A 250 -5.10 -1.41 -25.27
CA ARG A 250 -4.80 -1.73 -23.88
C ARG A 250 -3.99 -3.03 -23.78
N LYS A 251 -2.65 -2.90 -23.73
CA LYS A 251 -1.73 -4.04 -23.57
C LYS A 251 -2.02 -4.78 -22.25
N PRO A 252 -2.29 -6.10 -22.26
CA PRO A 252 -2.46 -6.85 -21.04
C PRO A 252 -1.16 -6.79 -20.23
N ARG A 253 -1.29 -6.46 -18.94
CA ARG A 253 -0.13 -6.35 -18.05
C ARG A 253 0.58 -7.69 -17.98
N ALA A 254 1.88 -7.71 -18.28
CA ALA A 254 2.69 -8.90 -18.08
C ALA A 254 2.57 -9.37 -16.62
N LYS A 255 2.23 -10.65 -16.42
CA LYS A 255 2.15 -11.24 -15.08
C LYS A 255 3.55 -11.19 -14.48
N LYS A 256 3.71 -10.45 -13.38
CA LYS A 256 4.96 -10.44 -12.62
C LYS A 256 5.15 -11.83 -12.00
N VAL A 257 6.33 -12.42 -12.20
CA VAL A 257 6.73 -13.64 -11.47
C VAL A 257 6.90 -13.25 -10.01
N TYR A 258 6.12 -13.86 -9.12
CA TYR A 258 6.25 -13.63 -7.69
C TYR A 258 7.57 -14.21 -7.19
N SER A 259 8.29 -13.46 -6.35
CA SER A 259 9.53 -13.97 -5.74
C SER A 259 9.25 -15.14 -4.80
N ALA A 260 10.26 -15.98 -4.57
CA ALA A 260 10.12 -17.20 -3.77
C ALA A 260 9.60 -16.94 -2.35
N GLY A 261 10.01 -15.82 -1.74
CA GLY A 261 9.52 -15.40 -0.43
C GLY A 261 8.04 -15.02 -0.42
N VAL A 262 7.56 -14.35 -1.48
CA VAL A 262 6.15 -13.96 -1.59
C VAL A 262 5.25 -15.19 -1.79
N GLN A 263 5.71 -16.17 -2.59
CA GLN A 263 4.96 -17.41 -2.82
C GLN A 263 4.85 -18.28 -1.56
N THR A 264 5.88 -18.29 -0.71
CA THR A 264 5.94 -19.15 0.50
C THR A 264 5.39 -18.50 1.76
N ALA A 265 5.06 -17.20 1.73
CA ALA A 265 4.63 -16.42 2.89
C ALA A 265 3.41 -17.01 3.64
N HIS A 266 2.50 -17.66 2.91
CA HIS A 266 1.25 -18.18 3.47
C HIS A 266 1.23 -19.71 3.62
N VAL A 267 2.38 -20.38 3.46
CA VAL A 267 2.47 -21.84 3.60
C VAL A 267 2.35 -22.22 5.07
N LYS A 268 1.38 -23.09 5.36
CA LYS A 268 1.22 -23.71 6.68
C LYS A 268 1.97 -25.04 6.70
N TYR A 269 2.90 -25.17 7.64
CA TYR A 269 3.69 -26.39 7.86
C TYR A 269 4.12 -26.50 9.33
N CYS A 270 4.40 -27.72 9.78
CA CYS A 270 4.93 -27.98 11.11
C CYS A 270 6.45 -27.76 11.12
N LYS A 271 6.95 -26.82 11.93
CA LYS A 271 8.40 -26.50 11.97
C LYS A 271 9.25 -27.65 12.53
N SER A 272 8.72 -28.36 13.52
CA SER A 272 9.39 -29.48 14.18
C SER A 272 8.39 -30.36 14.91
N SER A 273 8.55 -31.68 14.84
CA SER A 273 7.80 -32.63 15.66
C SER A 273 8.71 -33.30 16.68
N LYS A 274 8.38 -33.13 17.96
CA LYS A 274 9.08 -33.79 19.08
C LYS A 274 8.83 -35.29 19.11
N GLU A 275 7.64 -35.72 18.71
CA GLU A 275 7.20 -37.12 18.69
C GLU A 275 8.04 -37.98 17.75
N PHE A 276 8.33 -37.48 16.55
CA PHE A 276 9.12 -38.22 15.55
C PHE A 276 10.56 -37.72 15.41
N LYS A 277 10.99 -36.76 16.26
CA LYS A 277 12.32 -36.13 16.24
C LYS A 277 12.70 -35.57 14.85
N LEU A 278 11.74 -34.94 14.16
CA LEU A 278 11.92 -34.38 12.81
C LEU A 278 11.86 -32.86 12.80
N THR A 279 12.74 -32.25 12.00
CA THR A 279 12.74 -30.81 11.72
C THR A 279 12.40 -30.58 10.26
N SER A 280 11.52 -29.62 9.99
CA SER A 280 11.08 -29.32 8.63
C SER A 280 12.12 -28.51 7.86
N VAL A 281 12.26 -28.82 6.57
CA VAL A 281 13.03 -28.00 5.63
C VAL A 281 12.34 -26.65 5.40
N ASN A 282 13.12 -25.61 5.12
CA ASN A 282 12.60 -24.26 4.81
C ASN A 282 11.75 -24.30 3.52
N PRO A 283 10.50 -23.79 3.54
CA PRO A 283 9.60 -23.81 2.39
C PRO A 283 10.13 -23.05 1.17
N LEU A 284 11.10 -22.14 1.32
CA LEU A 284 11.78 -21.48 0.19
C LEU A 284 12.39 -22.48 -0.80
N LYS A 285 12.88 -23.62 -0.30
CA LYS A 285 13.51 -24.66 -1.13
C LYS A 285 12.50 -25.43 -1.98
N LEU A 286 11.20 -25.33 -1.71
CA LEU A 286 10.16 -25.97 -2.53
C LEU A 286 10.12 -25.37 -3.93
N ILE A 287 10.41 -24.08 -4.07
CA ILE A 287 10.26 -23.37 -5.33
C ILE A 287 11.42 -23.75 -6.23
N GLY A 288 11.11 -24.31 -7.39
CA GLY A 288 12.11 -24.85 -8.32
C GLY A 288 12.55 -26.29 -8.03
N ALA A 289 12.02 -26.93 -6.99
CA ALA A 289 12.28 -28.34 -6.73
C ALA A 289 11.54 -29.25 -7.72
N THR A 290 12.11 -30.42 -7.97
CA THR A 290 11.57 -31.45 -8.85
C THR A 290 10.78 -32.51 -8.09
N GLU A 291 11.22 -32.83 -6.87
CA GLU A 291 10.59 -33.86 -6.02
C GLU A 291 10.53 -33.40 -4.57
N VAL A 292 9.38 -33.64 -3.92
CA VAL A 292 9.16 -33.24 -2.53
C VAL A 292 8.56 -34.40 -1.74
N TYR A 293 9.09 -34.61 -0.55
CA TYR A 293 8.59 -35.59 0.43
C TYR A 293 7.98 -34.85 1.61
N LEU A 294 6.68 -35.01 1.80
CA LEU A 294 5.91 -34.42 2.89
C LEU A 294 5.48 -35.51 3.86
N PHE A 295 5.61 -35.26 5.16
CA PHE A 295 5.13 -36.18 6.19
C PHE A 295 4.06 -35.52 7.04
N ASN A 296 2.89 -36.15 7.13
CA ASN A 296 1.82 -35.70 8.01
C ASN A 296 1.88 -36.45 9.33
N THR A 297 2.06 -35.73 10.44
CA THR A 297 2.22 -36.32 11.78
C THR A 297 0.92 -36.95 12.29
N LYS A 298 -0.23 -36.30 12.06
CA LYS A 298 -1.54 -36.77 12.51
C LYS A 298 -1.95 -38.10 11.87
N TYR A 299 -1.75 -38.23 10.56
CA TYR A 299 -2.16 -39.44 9.82
C TYR A 299 -1.01 -40.43 9.59
N ARG A 300 0.22 -40.09 10.00
CA ARG A 300 1.45 -40.87 9.73
C ARG A 300 1.62 -41.24 8.26
N ASN A 301 1.23 -40.32 7.38
CA ASN A 301 1.27 -40.50 5.93
C ASN A 301 2.46 -39.75 5.34
N ILE A 302 3.25 -40.45 4.53
CA ILE A 302 4.27 -39.84 3.69
C ILE A 302 3.69 -39.63 2.28
N THR A 303 3.86 -38.42 1.77
CA THR A 303 3.37 -37.98 0.47
C THR A 303 4.57 -37.64 -0.40
N TYR A 304 4.62 -38.25 -1.58
CA TYR A 304 5.64 -37.99 -2.57
C TYR A 304 5.01 -37.22 -3.73
N LEU A 305 5.58 -36.05 -4.02
CA LEU A 305 5.14 -35.14 -5.07
C LEU A 305 6.23 -35.03 -6.13
N VAL A 306 5.83 -35.11 -7.40
CA VAL A 306 6.68 -34.88 -8.57
C VAL A 306 6.17 -33.68 -9.36
N SER A 307 7.09 -32.83 -9.81
CA SER A 307 6.77 -31.66 -10.63
C SER A 307 6.61 -32.04 -12.11
N ASP A 308 5.53 -31.58 -12.73
CA ASP A 308 5.29 -31.68 -14.18
C ASP A 308 6.03 -30.54 -14.94
N GLN A 309 6.29 -29.42 -14.26
CA GLN A 309 6.89 -28.25 -14.88
C GLN A 309 8.42 -28.30 -14.87
N LYS A 310 9.05 -27.92 -15.99
CA LYS A 310 10.52 -27.77 -16.12
C LYS A 310 11.11 -26.73 -15.15
N THR A 311 10.31 -25.76 -14.73
CA THR A 311 10.67 -24.72 -13.76
C THR A 311 10.55 -25.19 -12.31
N GLY A 312 10.10 -26.43 -12.05
CA GLY A 312 9.84 -26.98 -10.73
C GLY A 312 8.52 -26.51 -10.12
N PHE A 313 8.31 -26.82 -8.83
CA PHE A 313 7.08 -26.47 -8.13
C PHE A 313 6.90 -24.96 -7.93
N SER A 314 5.65 -24.52 -7.94
CA SER A 314 5.22 -23.20 -7.50
C SER A 314 4.19 -23.31 -6.38
N VAL A 315 4.04 -22.27 -5.55
CA VAL A 315 3.15 -22.32 -4.38
C VAL A 315 2.15 -21.18 -4.39
N LYS A 316 0.86 -21.52 -4.26
CA LYS A 316 -0.24 -20.55 -4.13
C LYS A 316 -0.95 -20.75 -2.80
N GLY A 317 -0.68 -19.84 -1.86
CA GLY A 317 -1.23 -19.93 -0.51
C GLY A 317 -0.65 -21.13 0.23
N THR A 318 -1.47 -22.17 0.45
CA THR A 318 -1.06 -23.43 1.08
C THR A 318 -0.95 -24.59 0.09
N THR A 319 -1.19 -24.36 -1.20
CA THR A 319 -1.25 -25.43 -2.20
C THR A 319 -0.04 -25.37 -3.13
N ILE A 320 0.64 -26.50 -3.27
CA ILE A 320 1.71 -26.72 -4.24
C ILE A 320 1.07 -26.93 -5.62
N GLN A 321 1.56 -26.21 -6.62
CA GLN A 321 1.11 -26.22 -8.00
C GLN A 321 2.17 -26.84 -8.91
N GLY A 322 1.74 -27.35 -10.07
CA GLY A 322 2.61 -28.04 -11.02
C GLY A 322 2.90 -29.49 -10.63
N ILE A 323 1.96 -30.16 -9.94
CA ILE A 323 2.09 -31.55 -9.52
C ILE A 323 1.63 -32.48 -10.65
N ASP A 324 2.45 -33.46 -10.96
CA ASP A 324 2.06 -34.62 -11.76
C ASP A 324 1.22 -35.58 -10.89
N MET A 325 -0.06 -35.72 -11.22
CA MET A 325 -1.00 -36.55 -10.46
C MET A 325 -0.80 -38.06 -10.67
N GLU A 326 -0.12 -38.47 -11.75
CA GLU A 326 0.14 -39.89 -12.03
C GLU A 326 1.38 -40.38 -11.28
N ALA A 327 2.45 -39.57 -11.29
CA ALA A 327 3.69 -39.91 -10.60
C ALA A 327 3.66 -39.66 -9.08
N SER A 328 2.70 -38.86 -8.59
CA SER A 328 2.58 -38.48 -7.17
C SER A 328 1.63 -39.39 -6.41
N TYR A 329 2.05 -39.86 -5.24
CA TYR A 329 1.26 -40.76 -4.41
C TYR A 329 1.55 -40.60 -2.92
N LYS A 330 0.58 -40.99 -2.08
CA LYS A 330 0.75 -41.07 -0.61
C LYS A 330 0.75 -42.51 -0.13
N LYS A 331 1.54 -42.80 0.91
CA LYS A 331 1.57 -44.09 1.62
C LYS A 331 1.56 -43.87 3.13
N THR A 332 0.93 -44.78 3.87
CA THR A 332 0.94 -44.75 5.34
C THR A 332 2.17 -45.48 5.88
N LEU A 333 2.82 -44.91 6.89
CA LEU A 333 3.96 -45.52 7.59
C LEU A 333 3.48 -46.24 8.85
N ARG A 334 3.68 -47.57 8.91
CA ARG A 334 3.34 -48.37 10.11
C ARG A 334 4.36 -48.20 11.24
N LYS A 335 5.64 -48.02 10.90
CA LYS A 335 6.74 -47.79 11.84
C LYS A 335 7.58 -46.58 11.37
N PRO A 336 7.15 -45.34 11.67
CA PRO A 336 7.79 -44.14 11.15
C PRO A 336 9.25 -43.98 11.63
N GLU A 337 9.57 -44.37 12.86
CA GLU A 337 10.92 -44.22 13.43
C GLU A 337 12.01 -44.97 12.64
N LEU A 338 11.74 -46.24 12.30
CA LEU A 338 12.67 -47.05 11.49
C LEU A 338 12.85 -46.45 10.09
N TYR A 339 11.75 -45.99 9.48
CA TYR A 339 11.78 -45.36 8.17
C TYR A 339 12.66 -44.11 8.18
N PHE A 340 12.53 -43.24 9.18
CA PHE A 340 13.30 -42.00 9.26
C PHE A 340 14.78 -42.23 9.59
N ASN A 341 15.10 -43.24 10.41
CA ASN A 341 16.48 -43.63 10.69
C ASN A 341 17.20 -44.10 9.41
N ASP A 342 16.52 -44.90 8.58
CA ASP A 342 17.07 -45.42 7.33
C ASP A 342 17.17 -44.35 6.22
N THR A 343 16.29 -43.34 6.25
CA THR A 343 16.17 -42.33 5.20
C THR A 343 16.86 -41.00 5.50
N LEU A 344 17.35 -40.79 6.72
CA LEU A 344 18.00 -39.54 7.15
C LEU A 344 19.14 -39.11 6.20
N LYS A 345 20.04 -40.04 5.86
CA LYS A 345 21.18 -39.83 4.93
C LYS A 345 20.95 -40.37 3.52
N ALA A 346 19.73 -40.83 3.20
CA ALA A 346 19.46 -41.43 1.90
C ALA A 346 19.49 -40.40 0.76
N THR A 347 20.10 -40.80 -0.36
CA THR A 347 20.08 -40.11 -1.67
C THR A 347 18.69 -40.25 -2.31
N LYS A 348 18.36 -39.32 -3.24
CA LYS A 348 17.11 -39.29 -4.03
C LYS A 348 16.65 -40.68 -4.49
N LEU A 349 17.54 -41.45 -5.13
CA LEU A 349 17.24 -42.78 -5.65
C LEU A 349 16.90 -43.81 -4.54
N ARG A 350 17.63 -43.76 -3.42
CA ARG A 350 17.44 -44.67 -2.29
C ARG A 350 16.13 -44.37 -1.57
N MET A 351 15.73 -43.10 -1.46
CA MET A 351 14.43 -42.70 -0.92
C MET A 351 13.25 -43.18 -1.76
N LYS A 352 13.34 -43.04 -3.08
CA LYS A 352 12.29 -43.54 -3.98
C LYS A 352 12.15 -45.06 -3.85
N LYS A 353 13.27 -45.79 -3.80
CA LYS A 353 13.29 -47.26 -3.59
C LYS A 353 12.71 -47.67 -2.24
N THR A 354 13.06 -47.00 -1.14
CA THR A 354 12.50 -47.33 0.18
C THR A 354 11.00 -47.00 0.26
N LEU A 355 10.54 -45.95 -0.42
CA LEU A 355 9.12 -45.60 -0.48
C LEU A 355 8.30 -46.58 -1.34
N THR A 356 8.82 -47.02 -2.49
CA THR A 356 8.15 -48.02 -3.33
C THR A 356 8.11 -49.39 -2.66
N ALA A 357 9.17 -49.78 -1.94
CA ALA A 357 9.26 -51.05 -1.20
C ALA A 357 8.25 -51.18 -0.04
N LEU A 358 7.61 -50.09 0.40
CA LEU A 358 6.55 -50.16 1.41
C LEU A 358 5.33 -50.92 0.87
N LYS A 359 4.91 -51.96 1.59
CA LYS A 359 3.75 -52.82 1.28
C LYS A 359 2.38 -52.15 1.46
N THR A 360 2.33 -50.88 1.85
CA THR A 360 1.07 -50.14 2.08
C THR A 360 0.47 -49.65 0.77
N LYS A 361 -0.87 -49.69 0.67
CA LYS A 361 -1.61 -49.23 -0.51
C LYS A 361 -1.32 -47.74 -0.78
N SER A 362 -1.12 -47.40 -2.05
CA SER A 362 -0.98 -46.01 -2.50
C SER A 362 -2.35 -45.32 -2.48
N GLY A 363 -2.37 -44.04 -2.12
CA GLY A 363 -3.54 -43.18 -2.22
C GLY A 363 -3.27 -41.96 -3.10
N THR A 364 -4.36 -41.30 -3.52
CA THR A 364 -4.33 -40.06 -4.29
C THR A 364 -3.91 -38.86 -3.44
N VAL A 365 -3.27 -37.89 -4.07
CA VAL A 365 -2.69 -36.71 -3.39
C VAL A 365 -3.38 -35.44 -3.85
N ASN A 366 -3.73 -34.58 -2.89
CA ASN A 366 -4.01 -33.18 -3.14
C ASN A 366 -2.82 -32.37 -2.64
N GLY A 367 -2.22 -31.52 -3.47
CA GLY A 367 -1.00 -30.75 -3.16
C GLY A 367 -1.10 -29.73 -2.01
N ARG A 368 -2.12 -29.84 -1.15
CA ARG A 368 -2.42 -28.90 -0.07
C ARG A 368 -1.66 -29.25 1.19
N MET A 369 -0.92 -28.29 1.71
CA MET A 369 -0.19 -28.39 2.97
C MET A 369 -1.04 -27.89 4.14
N GLY A 370 -0.85 -28.51 5.30
CA GLY A 370 -1.50 -28.16 6.56
C GLY A 370 -0.49 -27.96 7.69
N THR A 371 -0.99 -27.52 8.85
CA THR A 371 -0.17 -27.30 10.05
C THR A 371 0.52 -28.55 10.56
N ASP A 372 -0.03 -29.73 10.26
CA ASP A 372 0.48 -31.05 10.69
C ASP A 372 1.44 -31.67 9.66
N THR A 373 1.74 -30.96 8.58
CA THR A 373 2.62 -31.43 7.50
C THR A 373 4.04 -30.90 7.70
N ILE A 374 5.01 -31.81 7.82
CA ILE A 374 6.44 -31.54 7.86
C ILE A 374 7.01 -31.66 6.44
N LEU A 375 7.81 -30.70 6.00
CA LEU A 375 8.65 -30.88 4.81
C LEU A 375 9.85 -31.73 5.20
N TYR A 376 9.82 -33.01 4.83
CA TYR A 376 10.88 -33.94 5.21
C TYR A 376 12.13 -33.71 4.36
N LYS A 377 12.01 -33.82 3.03
CA LYS A 377 13.11 -33.59 2.08
C LYS A 377 12.60 -33.01 0.78
N VAL A 378 13.43 -32.18 0.16
CA VAL A 378 13.15 -31.44 -1.08
C VAL A 378 14.36 -31.60 -1.99
N TYR A 379 14.12 -31.98 -3.26
CA TYR A 379 15.14 -32.32 -4.25
C TYR A 379 14.98 -31.57 -5.57
#